data_AF-A3N3F4-F1
#
_entry.id   AF-A3N3F4-F1
#
_cell.length_a   1.000
_cell.length_b   1.000
_cell.length_c   1.000
_cell.angle_alpha   90.00
_cell.angle_beta   90.00
_cell.angle_gamma   90.00
#
_symmetry.space_group_name_H-M   'P 1'
#
loop_
_entity.id
_entity.type
_entity.pdbx_description
1 polymer ?
#
loop_
_entity_poly.entity_id
_entity_poly.type
_entity_poly.pdbx_seq_one_letter_code
_entity_poly.pdbx_strand_id
1 'polypeptide(L)'
;MGVTPETTAEQTALKGITAMEDFFRSINMPTNLTELGINPSTEQIAEMAHKCSIASKGGIGAAKTLCEADMVAIYTAAKNA
;
A
#
# COMPACT_ATOMS: atom_id res chain seq x y z
N MET A 1 10.55 13.58 4.75
CA MET A 1 9.27 14.22 5.10
C MET A 1 9.21 14.84 6.48
N GLY A 2 10.34 15.10 7.16
CA GLY A 2 10.39 16.01 8.31
C GLY A 2 9.35 15.78 9.43
N VAL A 3 8.91 14.53 9.65
CA VAL A 3 7.85 14.24 10.63
C VAL A 3 8.41 14.40 12.03
N THR A 4 7.70 15.18 12.86
CA THR A 4 8.02 15.34 14.27
C THR A 4 7.73 14.04 15.02
N PRO A 5 8.67 13.52 15.83
CA PRO A 5 8.41 12.37 16.69
C PRO A 5 7.22 12.61 17.63
N GLU A 6 6.37 11.60 17.75
CA GLU A 6 5.22 11.58 18.66
C GLU A 6 5.52 10.77 19.93
N THR A 7 4.53 10.72 20.83
CA THR A 7 4.60 9.98 22.09
C THR A 7 4.90 8.50 21.89
N THR A 8 4.42 7.90 20.79
CA THR A 8 4.73 6.51 20.44
C THR A 8 5.33 6.37 19.04
N ALA A 9 6.10 5.30 18.85
CA ALA A 9 6.67 4.95 17.54
C ALA A 9 5.58 4.70 16.49
N GLU A 10 4.45 4.10 16.89
CA GLU A 10 3.30 3.85 16.01
C GLU A 10 2.64 5.15 15.55
N GLN A 11 2.43 6.11 16.45
CA GLN A 11 1.91 7.43 16.08
C GLN A 11 2.85 8.16 15.12
N THR A 12 4.16 8.07 15.37
CA THR A 12 5.18 8.66 14.48
C THR A 12 5.16 7.99 13.11
N ALA A 13 5.03 6.65 13.06
CA ALA A 13 4.95 5.89 11.82
C ALA A 13 3.70 6.24 11.01
N LEU A 14 2.54 6.37 11.67
CA LEU A 14 1.29 6.80 11.02
C LEU A 14 1.40 8.21 10.44
N LYS A 15 1.97 9.18 11.17
CA LYS A 15 2.25 10.51 10.62
C LYS A 15 3.24 10.46 9.45
N GLY A 16 4.18 9.52 9.50
CA GLY A 16 5.07 9.16 8.40
C GLY A 16 4.30 8.76 7.15
N ILE A 17 3.31 7.89 7.27
CA ILE A 17 2.48 7.44 6.14
C ILE A 17 1.68 8.62 5.58
N THR A 18 0.96 9.36 6.44
CA THR A 18 0.13 10.50 6.01
C THR A 18 0.93 11.57 5.27
N ALA A 19 2.11 11.93 5.78
CA ALA A 19 2.97 12.90 5.11
C ALA A 19 3.38 12.44 3.69
N MET A 20 3.48 11.13 3.44
CA MET A 20 3.90 10.56 2.15
C MET A 20 2.79 10.71 1.14
N GLU A 21 1.59 10.37 1.58
CA GLU A 21 0.41 10.53 0.77
C GLU A 21 0.16 12.00 0.44
N ASP A 22 0.31 12.92 1.40
CA ASP A 22 0.20 14.36 1.17
C ASP A 22 1.23 14.87 0.17
N PHE A 23 2.47 14.38 0.25
CA PHE A 23 3.49 14.69 -0.73
C PHE A 23 3.09 14.20 -2.13
N PHE A 24 2.64 12.96 -2.28
CA PHE A 24 2.18 12.42 -3.57
C PHE A 24 1.01 13.23 -4.13
N ARG A 25 0.01 13.56 -3.30
CA ARG A 25 -1.12 14.41 -3.69
C ARG A 25 -0.66 15.81 -4.10
N SER A 26 0.35 16.39 -3.43
CA SER A 26 0.90 17.71 -3.77
C SER A 26 1.53 17.78 -5.17
N ILE A 27 2.00 16.65 -5.70
CA ILE A 27 2.55 16.53 -7.05
C ILE A 27 1.57 15.90 -8.04
N ASN A 28 0.27 15.85 -7.70
CA ASN A 28 -0.82 15.26 -8.49
C ASN A 28 -0.63 13.76 -8.79
N MET A 29 0.04 13.02 -7.89
CA MET A 29 0.15 11.57 -7.96
C MET A 29 -0.96 10.92 -7.14
N PRO A 30 -1.71 9.95 -7.69
CA PRO A 30 -2.74 9.24 -6.97
C PRO A 30 -2.12 8.34 -5.89
N THR A 31 -2.83 8.21 -4.78
CA THR A 31 -2.43 7.46 -3.58
C THR A 31 -3.19 6.14 -3.42
N ASN A 32 -4.28 5.98 -4.15
CA ASN A 32 -5.10 4.78 -4.16
C ASN A 32 -5.53 4.41 -5.59
N LEU A 33 -6.06 3.19 -5.77
CA LEU A 33 -6.46 2.69 -7.08
C LEU A 33 -7.65 3.48 -7.67
N THR A 34 -8.55 3.97 -6.81
CA THR A 34 -9.71 4.74 -7.24
C THR A 34 -9.31 6.11 -7.81
N GLU A 35 -8.36 6.81 -7.18
CA GLU A 35 -7.75 8.05 -7.67
C GLU A 35 -6.97 7.83 -8.98
N LEU A 36 -6.40 6.64 -9.16
CA LEU A 36 -5.79 6.21 -10.42
C LEU A 36 -6.84 5.90 -11.51
N GLY A 37 -8.14 5.86 -11.18
CA GLY A 37 -9.23 5.54 -12.09
C GLY A 37 -9.49 4.05 -12.27
N ILE A 38 -8.93 3.20 -11.40
CA ILE A 38 -9.06 1.74 -11.44
C ILE A 38 -9.93 1.29 -10.26
N ASN A 39 -11.04 0.64 -10.55
CA ASN A 39 -11.90 0.04 -9.52
C ASN A 39 -11.95 -1.49 -9.71
N PRO A 40 -10.96 -2.23 -9.19
CA PRO A 40 -10.91 -3.66 -9.39
C PRO A 40 -12.00 -4.37 -8.55
N SER A 41 -12.58 -5.42 -9.12
CA SER A 41 -13.41 -6.37 -8.38
C SER A 41 -12.55 -7.19 -7.40
N THR A 42 -13.19 -7.84 -6.43
CA THR A 42 -12.49 -8.75 -5.51
C THR A 42 -11.74 -9.87 -6.24
N GLU A 43 -12.32 -10.37 -7.33
CA GLU A 43 -11.69 -11.39 -8.18
C GLU A 43 -10.45 -10.85 -8.89
N GLN A 44 -10.51 -9.62 -9.41
CA GLN A 44 -9.37 -8.97 -10.05
C GLN A 44 -8.25 -8.67 -9.03
N ILE A 45 -8.59 -8.31 -7.79
CA ILE A 45 -7.62 -8.15 -6.70
C ILE A 45 -6.91 -9.49 -6.43
N ALA A 46 -7.66 -10.59 -6.34
CA ALA A 46 -7.08 -11.91 -6.14
C ALA A 46 -6.15 -12.30 -7.31
N GLU A 47 -6.56 -12.03 -8.55
CA GLU A 47 -5.74 -12.27 -9.73
C GLU A 47 -4.44 -11.44 -9.72
N MET A 48 -4.53 -10.15 -9.36
CA MET A 48 -3.36 -9.28 -9.21
C MET A 48 -2.41 -9.77 -8.13
N ALA A 49 -2.93 -10.18 -6.97
CA ALA A 49 -2.14 -10.74 -5.88
C ALA A 49 -1.44 -12.05 -6.29
N HIS A 50 -2.16 -12.94 -6.99
CA HIS A 50 -1.60 -14.19 -7.48
C HIS A 50 -0.46 -13.94 -8.49
N LYS A 51 -0.67 -13.05 -9.46
CA LYS A 51 0.37 -12.64 -10.42
C LYS A 51 1.57 -12.01 -9.71
N CYS A 52 1.34 -11.18 -8.68
CA CYS A 52 2.39 -10.57 -7.87
C CYS A 52 3.20 -11.62 -7.10
N SER A 53 2.53 -12.61 -6.51
CA SER A 53 3.14 -13.75 -5.81
C SER A 53 4.08 -14.55 -6.74
N ILE A 54 3.61 -14.87 -7.95
CA ILE A 54 4.43 -15.55 -8.97
C ILE A 54 5.65 -14.71 -9.36
N ALA A 55 5.46 -13.43 -9.68
CA ALA A 55 6.55 -12.53 -10.05
C ALA A 55 7.59 -12.37 -8.92
N SER A 56 7.13 -12.47 -7.67
CA SER A 56 7.94 -12.43 -6.44
C SER A 56 8.55 -13.78 -6.06
N LYS A 57 8.39 -14.83 -6.87
CA LYS A 57 8.84 -16.21 -6.56
C LYS A 57 8.29 -16.75 -5.23
N GLY A 58 7.05 -16.39 -4.88
CA GLY A 58 6.35 -16.86 -3.69
C GLY A 58 6.61 -16.05 -2.42
N GLY A 59 7.43 -14.99 -2.45
CA GLY A 59 7.56 -14.06 -1.32
C GLY A 59 8.53 -12.91 -1.56
N ILE A 60 8.16 -11.71 -1.11
CA ILE A 60 8.97 -10.50 -1.23
C ILE A 60 8.95 -9.69 0.07
N GLY A 61 10.06 -9.00 0.37
CA GLY A 61 10.16 -8.04 1.47
C GLY A 61 11.38 -8.24 2.36
N ALA A 62 12.06 -7.14 2.71
CA ALA A 62 13.25 -7.17 3.57
C ALA A 62 12.92 -6.97 5.06
N ALA A 63 11.89 -6.18 5.37
CA ALA A 63 11.44 -5.93 6.76
C ALA A 63 10.40 -6.95 7.24
N LYS A 64 9.49 -7.35 6.34
CA LYS A 64 8.51 -8.42 6.56
C LYS A 64 8.35 -9.18 5.26
N THR A 65 8.45 -10.51 5.32
CA THR A 65 8.13 -11.37 4.17
C THR A 65 6.63 -11.34 3.93
N LEU A 66 6.24 -10.95 2.71
CA LEU A 66 4.84 -10.91 2.28
C LEU A 66 4.50 -12.15 1.47
N CYS A 67 3.41 -12.81 1.85
CA CYS A 67 2.81 -13.91 1.10
C CYS A 67 1.64 -13.40 0.25
N GLU A 68 1.08 -14.27 -0.60
CA GLU A 68 -0.06 -13.94 -1.46
C GLU A 68 -1.26 -13.37 -0.68
N ALA A 69 -1.56 -13.90 0.51
CA ALA A 69 -2.62 -13.40 1.37
C ALA A 69 -2.37 -11.95 1.84
N ASP A 70 -1.12 -11.59 2.14
CA ASP A 70 -0.75 -10.21 2.48
C ASP A 70 -0.93 -9.29 1.27
N MET A 71 -0.59 -9.77 0.06
CA MET A 71 -0.77 -9.01 -1.17
C MET A 71 -2.24 -8.71 -1.45
N VAL A 72 -3.14 -9.68 -1.25
CA VAL A 72 -4.59 -9.46 -1.34
C VAL A 72 -5.05 -8.38 -0.36
N ALA A 73 -4.58 -8.44 0.89
CA ALA A 73 -4.94 -7.45 1.90
C ALA A 73 -4.43 -6.04 1.54
N ILE A 74 -3.21 -5.93 1.03
CA ILE A 74 -2.61 -4.66 0.58
C ILE A 74 -3.37 -4.09 -0.61
N TYR A 75 -3.67 -4.88 -1.64
CA TYR A 75 -4.45 -4.41 -2.79
C TYR A 75 -5.88 -4.02 -2.42
N THR A 76 -6.48 -4.72 -1.45
CA THR A 76 -7.80 -4.38 -0.92
C THR A 76 -7.77 -3.05 -0.16
N ALA A 77 -6.74 -2.82 0.66
CA ALA A 77 -6.56 -1.54 1.36
C ALA A 77 -6.33 -0.38 0.36
N ALA A 78 -5.50 -0.61 -0.67
CA ALA A 78 -5.21 0.38 -1.70
C ALA A 78 -6.41 0.74 -2.59
N LYS A 79 -7.52 0.00 -2.53
CA LYS A 79 -8.72 0.29 -3.31
C LYS A 79 -9.40 1.60 -2.87
N ASN A 80 -9.46 1.87 -1.57
CA ASN A 80 -10.26 2.96 -0.98
C ASN A 80 -9.48 3.76 0.09
N ALA A 81 -8.14 3.77 0.03
CA ALA A 81 -7.30 4.45 1.03
C ALA A 81 -7.51 5.96 1.07
#